data_AF-A0A7V5ZCG3-F1
#
_entry.id   AF-A0A7V5ZCG3-F1
#
_cell.length_a   1.000
_cell.length_b   1.000
_cell.length_c   1.000
_cell.angle_alpha   90.00
_cell.angle_beta   90.00
_cell.angle_gamma   90.00
#
_symmetry.space_group_name_H-M   'P 1'
#
loop_
_entity.id
_entity.type
_entity.pdbx_description
1 polymer ?
#
loop_
_entity_poly.entity_id
_entity_poly.type
_entity_poly.pdbx_seq_one_letter_code
_entity_poly.pdbx_strand_id
1 'polypeptide(L)'
;VVDLITDSYHPLAKLAKDIAAGAVLVTTVNAIVVGFLLFLTERHLDEIRLNLHEHKPDPLVTIVVGTVLLLLIIILGKVFGRKGSLLHGGVISGHSALGFFMAMTIIFLSNDLLMAILALSMAILIAQSRVEGRIHTLQEVLLGALVAVLLAGAIYWLA
;
A
#
# COMPACT_ATOMS: atom_id res chain seq x y z
N VAL A 1 10.64 23.75 -2.73
CA VAL A 1 9.38 24.42 -3.11
C VAL A 1 9.78 25.74 -3.71
N VAL A 2 9.50 25.99 -4.99
CA VAL A 2 9.75 27.30 -5.60
C VAL A 2 8.39 27.78 -6.09
N ASP A 3 7.74 28.64 -5.29
CA ASP A 3 6.57 29.37 -5.78
C ASP A 3 7.09 30.43 -6.74
N LEU A 4 6.86 30.22 -8.02
CA LEU A 4 7.08 31.26 -9.03
C LEU A 4 5.82 32.12 -9.07
N ILE A 5 5.97 33.44 -8.87
CA ILE A 5 4.91 34.45 -9.05
C ILE A 5 4.61 34.68 -10.56
N THR A 6 5.12 33.81 -11.44
CA THR A 6 4.96 33.88 -12.89
C THR A 6 4.39 32.58 -13.42
N ASP A 7 3.42 32.70 -14.33
CA ASP A 7 2.81 31.56 -15.04
C ASP A 7 3.75 30.92 -16.08
N SER A 8 4.97 31.46 -16.23
CA SER A 8 5.96 30.99 -17.21
C SER A 8 6.75 29.81 -16.67
N TYR A 9 6.77 28.69 -17.40
CA TYR A 9 7.62 27.55 -17.06
C TYR A 9 9.11 27.93 -17.12
N HIS A 10 9.84 27.76 -16.02
CA HIS A 10 11.27 28.06 -15.95
C HIS A 10 12.12 26.78 -15.77
N PRO A 11 13.04 26.46 -16.69
CA PRO A 11 13.80 25.20 -16.64
C PRO A 11 14.67 25.05 -15.38
N LEU A 12 15.22 26.15 -14.86
CA LEU A 12 15.97 26.16 -13.59
C LEU A 12 15.09 25.82 -12.38
N ALA A 13 13.81 26.21 -12.39
CA ALA A 13 12.88 25.92 -11.30
C ALA A 13 12.51 24.43 -11.27
N LYS A 14 12.37 23.79 -12.44
CA LYS A 14 12.23 22.33 -12.54
C LYS A 14 13.46 21.64 -11.97
N LEU A 15 14.66 22.04 -12.40
CA LEU A 15 15.90 21.44 -11.91
C LEU A 15 16.01 21.53 -10.38
N ALA A 16 15.70 22.69 -9.80
CA ALA A 16 15.69 22.86 -8.35
C ALA A 16 14.68 21.92 -7.65
N LYS A 17 13.49 21.72 -8.24
CA LYS A 17 12.47 20.78 -7.72
C LYS A 17 12.93 19.32 -7.79
N ASP A 18 13.54 18.93 -8.90
CA ASP A 18 14.01 17.56 -9.12
C ASP A 18 15.19 17.23 -8.18
N ILE A 19 16.13 18.18 -7.99
CA ILE A 19 17.24 18.04 -7.02
C ILE A 19 16.71 17.94 -5.59
N ALA A 20 15.73 18.76 -5.22
CA ALA A 20 15.12 18.70 -3.89
C ALA A 20 14.45 17.34 -3.62
N ALA A 21 13.73 16.79 -4.61
CA ALA A 21 13.13 15.46 -4.51
C ALA A 21 14.21 14.36 -4.38
N GLY A 22 15.30 14.47 -5.14
CA GLY A 22 16.45 13.55 -5.03
C GLY A 22 17.13 13.60 -3.66
N ALA A 23 17.32 14.79 -3.09
CA ALA A 23 17.89 14.95 -1.76
C ALA A 23 17.03 14.30 -0.68
N VAL A 24 15.70 14.51 -0.71
CA VAL A 24 14.76 13.88 0.22
C VAL A 24 14.80 12.36 0.11
N LEU A 25 14.91 11.82 -1.09
CA LEU A 25 15.01 10.38 -1.31
C LEU A 25 16.28 9.81 -0.64
N VAL A 26 17.44 10.43 -0.86
CA VAL A 26 18.71 10.00 -0.26
C VAL A 26 18.66 10.08 1.26
N THR A 27 18.12 11.17 1.82
CA THR A 27 18.00 11.31 3.28
C THR A 27 17.03 10.30 3.87
N THR A 28 15.96 9.95 3.17
CA THR A 28 14.99 8.93 3.60
C THR A 28 15.63 7.55 3.63
N VAL A 29 16.39 7.18 2.59
CA VAL A 29 17.15 5.93 2.56
C VAL A 29 18.15 5.87 3.71
N ASN A 30 18.88 6.96 3.98
CA ASN A 30 19.82 7.02 5.10
C ASN A 30 19.11 6.86 6.46
N ALA A 31 17.96 7.50 6.64
CA ALA A 31 17.15 7.35 7.86
C ALA A 31 16.69 5.91 8.08
N ILE A 32 16.28 5.21 7.01
CA ILE A 32 15.95 3.78 7.07
C ILE A 32 17.18 2.97 7.51
N VAL A 33 18.34 3.17 6.90
CA VAL A 33 19.58 2.44 7.27
C VAL A 33 19.93 2.67 8.74
N VAL A 34 19.92 3.92 9.21
CA VAL A 34 20.18 4.25 10.61
C VAL A 34 19.14 3.61 11.53
N GLY A 35 17.85 3.63 11.16
CA GLY A 35 16.80 2.92 11.88
C GLY A 35 17.08 1.43 12.00
N PHE A 36 17.44 0.75 10.90
CA PHE A 36 17.85 -0.65 10.92
C PHE A 36 19.03 -0.88 11.88
N LEU A 37 20.07 -0.05 11.84
CA LEU A 37 21.23 -0.19 12.72
C LEU A 37 20.90 0.00 14.20
N LEU A 38 19.96 0.90 14.53
CA LEU A 38 19.56 1.14 15.92
C LEU A 38 18.62 0.04 16.45
N PHE A 39 17.68 -0.44 15.62
CA PHE A 39 16.62 -1.36 16.05
C PHE A 39 16.95 -2.85 15.82
N LEU A 40 17.83 -3.22 14.88
CA LEU A 40 18.34 -4.59 14.75
C LEU A 40 19.55 -4.82 15.67
N THR A 41 19.32 -4.78 16.97
CA THR A 41 20.25 -5.35 17.94
C THR A 41 19.89 -6.82 18.17
N GLU A 42 20.88 -7.71 18.33
CA GLU A 42 20.63 -9.16 18.49
C GLU A 42 19.63 -9.50 19.60
N ARG A 43 19.63 -8.75 20.71
CA ARG A 43 18.63 -8.91 21.78
C ARG A 43 17.19 -8.66 21.36
N HIS A 44 16.94 -7.69 20.47
CA HIS A 44 15.60 -7.44 19.94
C HIS A 44 15.18 -8.53 18.96
N LEU A 45 16.13 -9.12 18.22
CA LEU A 45 15.84 -10.24 17.31
C LEU A 45 15.42 -11.50 18.07
N ASP A 46 16.02 -11.75 19.24
CA ASP A 46 15.65 -12.87 20.11
C ASP A 46 14.29 -12.63 20.80
N GLU A 47 14.02 -11.41 21.27
CA GLU A 47 12.70 -11.04 21.81
C GLU A 47 11.59 -11.13 20.75
N ILE A 48 11.83 -10.72 19.50
CA ILE A 48 10.88 -10.88 18.40
C ILE A 48 10.64 -12.39 18.14
N ARG A 49 11.70 -13.21 18.06
CA ARG A 49 11.58 -14.66 17.83
C ARG A 49 10.83 -15.41 18.92
N LEU A 50 11.04 -15.04 20.18
CA LEU A 50 10.39 -15.68 21.32
C LEU A 50 8.92 -15.24 21.49
N ASN A 51 8.56 -14.03 21.08
CA ASN A 51 7.19 -13.51 21.14
C ASN A 51 6.33 -13.87 19.90
N LEU A 52 6.94 -14.33 18.80
CA LEU A 52 6.25 -14.70 17.55
C LEU A 52 5.35 -15.94 17.66
N HIS A 53 5.45 -16.74 18.71
CA HIS A 53 4.70 -18.01 18.80
C HIS A 53 3.31 -17.92 19.46
N GLU A 54 2.95 -16.81 20.11
CA GLU A 54 1.62 -16.68 20.76
C GLU A 54 0.91 -15.33 20.51
N HIS A 55 1.49 -14.41 19.76
CA HIS A 55 0.89 -13.08 19.58
C HIS A 55 -0.02 -13.04 18.34
N LYS A 56 -1.33 -13.19 18.57
CA LYS A 56 -2.32 -12.80 17.57
C LYS A 56 -2.10 -11.34 17.17
N PRO A 57 -2.10 -11.01 15.87
CA PRO A 57 -1.79 -9.66 15.44
C PRO A 57 -2.92 -8.73 15.89
N ASP A 58 -2.57 -7.64 16.59
CA ASP A 58 -3.54 -6.64 17.02
C ASP A 58 -4.32 -6.13 15.79
N PRO A 59 -5.67 -6.19 15.80
CA PRO A 59 -6.50 -5.72 14.70
C PRO A 59 -6.19 -4.28 14.28
N LEU A 60 -5.90 -3.39 15.23
CA LEU A 60 -5.58 -1.99 14.93
C LEU A 60 -4.25 -1.86 14.19
N VAL A 61 -3.22 -2.56 14.68
CA VAL A 61 -1.90 -2.59 14.04
C VAL A 61 -2.01 -3.17 12.63
N THR A 62 -2.78 -4.25 12.47
CA THR A 62 -3.00 -4.92 11.18
C THR A 62 -3.64 -3.98 10.16
N ILE A 63 -4.69 -3.25 10.55
CA ILE A 63 -5.37 -2.30 9.66
C ILE A 63 -4.43 -1.15 9.29
N VAL A 64 -3.77 -0.53 10.27
CA VAL A 64 -2.92 0.65 10.01
C VAL A 64 -1.69 0.28 9.18
N VAL A 65 -0.90 -0.69 9.66
CA VAL A 65 0.35 -1.09 9.00
C VAL A 65 0.06 -1.78 7.67
N GLY A 66 -0.93 -2.68 7.63
CA GLY A 66 -1.31 -3.37 6.40
C GLY A 66 -1.84 -2.42 5.32
N THR A 67 -2.62 -1.39 5.68
CA THR A 67 -3.06 -0.36 4.73
C THR A 67 -1.89 0.45 4.21
N VAL A 68 -0.96 0.86 5.07
CA VAL A 68 0.26 1.61 4.66
C VAL A 68 1.12 0.77 3.72
N LEU A 69 1.37 -0.50 4.06
CA LEU A 69 2.12 -1.43 3.20
C LEU A 69 1.43 -1.65 1.86
N LEU A 70 0.12 -1.84 1.86
CA LEU A 70 -0.65 -2.01 0.63
C LEU A 70 -0.55 -0.77 -0.27
N LEU A 71 -0.71 0.43 0.30
CA LEU A 71 -0.55 1.69 -0.43
C LEU A 71 0.86 1.83 -1.00
N LEU A 72 1.89 1.47 -0.24
CA LEU A 72 3.27 1.45 -0.73
C LEU A 72 3.42 0.52 -1.94
N ILE A 73 2.91 -0.71 -1.86
CA ILE A 73 2.96 -1.69 -2.96
C ILE A 73 2.24 -1.15 -4.20
N ILE A 74 1.06 -0.56 -4.03
CA ILE A 74 0.29 0.04 -5.14
C ILE A 74 1.07 1.20 -5.78
N ILE A 75 1.67 2.08 -4.96
CA ILE A 75 2.45 3.22 -5.44
C ILE A 75 3.67 2.72 -6.22
N LEU A 76 4.42 1.76 -5.68
CA LEU A 76 5.56 1.15 -6.37
C LEU A 76 5.12 0.53 -7.70
N GLY A 77 4.07 -0.28 -7.69
CA GLY A 77 3.52 -0.89 -8.92
C GLY A 77 3.11 0.14 -9.98
N LYS A 78 2.56 1.28 -9.57
CA LYS A 78 2.23 2.40 -10.46
C LYS A 78 3.48 3.13 -10.97
N VAL A 79 4.53 3.29 -10.16
CA VAL A 79 5.79 3.93 -10.59
C VAL A 79 6.53 3.10 -11.62
N PHE A 80 6.56 1.77 -11.47
CA PHE A 80 7.19 0.87 -12.45
C PHE A 80 6.33 0.67 -13.70
N GLY A 81 5.00 0.73 -13.53
CA GLY A 81 4.04 0.63 -14.61
C GLY A 81 3.99 1.88 -15.48
N ARG A 82 4.67 1.88 -16.63
CA ARG A 82 4.73 3.01 -17.58
C ARG A 82 3.41 3.40 -18.27
N LYS A 83 2.24 3.01 -17.72
CA LYS A 83 0.90 3.30 -18.28
C LYS A 83 0.04 4.03 -17.24
N GLY A 84 -0.59 5.12 -17.66
CA GLY A 84 -1.57 5.87 -16.85
C GLY A 84 -0.99 7.04 -16.03
N SER A 85 -1.87 7.82 -15.39
CA SER A 85 -1.51 8.89 -14.45
C SER A 85 -1.64 8.37 -13.01
N LEU A 86 -0.98 8.99 -12.03
CA LEU A 86 -1.01 8.54 -10.62
C LEU A 86 -2.44 8.37 -10.06
N LEU A 87 -3.39 9.17 -10.54
CA LEU A 87 -4.78 9.23 -10.05
C LEU A 87 -5.83 8.65 -11.02
N HIS A 88 -5.53 8.52 -12.31
CA HIS A 88 -6.45 7.97 -13.33
C HIS A 88 -5.71 6.98 -14.25
N GLY A 89 -6.17 5.72 -14.24
CA GLY A 89 -5.61 4.62 -15.01
C GLY A 89 -4.22 4.18 -14.54
N GLY A 90 -3.89 2.90 -14.69
CA GLY A 90 -2.56 2.36 -14.35
C GLY A 90 -2.61 0.90 -13.94
N VAL A 91 -1.44 0.26 -13.84
CA VAL A 91 -1.28 -1.21 -13.77
C VAL A 91 -2.06 -1.89 -12.63
N ILE A 92 -2.34 -1.16 -11.53
CA ILE A 92 -3.02 -1.69 -10.34
C ILE A 92 -4.08 -0.71 -9.84
N SER A 93 -5.32 -1.18 -9.65
CA SER A 93 -6.41 -0.42 -9.03
C SER A 93 -6.26 -0.35 -7.50
N GLY A 94 -5.97 0.83 -6.97
CA GLY A 94 -5.80 1.02 -5.53
C GLY A 94 -7.10 0.94 -4.72
N HIS A 95 -8.23 1.40 -5.27
CA HIS A 95 -9.53 1.31 -4.59
C HIS A 95 -10.01 -0.14 -4.48
N SER A 96 -9.81 -0.93 -5.54
CA SER A 96 -10.12 -2.36 -5.52
C SER A 96 -9.22 -3.08 -4.52
N ALA A 97 -7.91 -2.81 -4.54
CA ALA A 97 -6.98 -3.36 -3.58
C ALA A 97 -7.37 -3.06 -2.12
N LEU A 98 -7.69 -1.80 -1.78
CA LEU A 98 -8.15 -1.44 -0.44
C LEU A 98 -9.44 -2.16 -0.05
N GLY A 99 -10.43 -2.22 -0.95
CA GLY A 99 -11.70 -2.91 -0.69
C GLY A 99 -11.49 -4.40 -0.40
N PHE A 100 -10.65 -5.08 -1.19
CA PHE A 100 -10.33 -6.49 -0.97
C PHE A 100 -9.49 -6.72 0.29
N PHE A 101 -8.57 -5.81 0.62
CA PHE A 101 -7.78 -5.91 1.86
C PHE A 101 -8.67 -5.80 3.10
N MET A 102 -9.59 -4.82 3.10
CA MET A 102 -10.59 -4.68 4.17
C MET A 102 -11.50 -5.91 4.25
N ALA A 103 -11.95 -6.44 3.12
CA ALA A 103 -12.78 -7.64 3.10
C ALA A 103 -12.07 -8.85 3.70
N MET A 104 -10.81 -9.10 3.33
CA MET A 104 -10.01 -10.18 3.91
C MET A 104 -9.79 -9.99 5.41
N THR A 105 -9.47 -8.77 5.83
CA THR A 105 -9.33 -8.41 7.25
C THR A 105 -10.60 -8.74 8.03
N ILE A 106 -11.77 -8.35 7.51
CA ILE A 106 -13.07 -8.69 8.13
C ILE A 106 -13.26 -10.21 8.19
N ILE A 107 -12.97 -10.95 7.12
CA ILE A 107 -13.11 -12.41 7.08
C ILE A 107 -12.29 -13.07 8.20
N PHE A 108 -11.02 -12.71 8.32
CA PHE A 108 -10.12 -13.31 9.31
C PHE A 108 -10.48 -12.92 10.76
N LEU A 109 -10.99 -11.70 10.97
CA LEU A 109 -11.39 -11.23 12.30
C LEU A 109 -12.72 -11.82 12.77
N SER A 110 -13.71 -11.91 11.86
CA SER A 110 -15.08 -12.25 12.23
C SER A 110 -15.34 -13.75 12.36
N ASN A 111 -14.63 -14.59 11.60
CA ASN A 111 -14.89 -16.03 11.50
C ASN A 111 -16.38 -16.36 11.22
N ASP A 112 -17.12 -15.43 10.62
CA ASP A 112 -18.54 -15.53 10.35
C ASP A 112 -18.80 -15.49 8.84
N LEU A 113 -19.57 -16.46 8.35
CA LEU A 113 -19.86 -16.62 6.92
C LEU A 113 -20.65 -15.44 6.35
N LEU A 114 -21.60 -14.88 7.11
CA LEU A 114 -22.40 -13.74 6.68
C LEU A 114 -21.54 -12.49 6.55
N MET A 115 -20.65 -12.24 7.53
CA MET A 115 -19.70 -11.13 7.45
C MET A 115 -18.76 -11.27 6.25
N ALA A 116 -18.31 -12.49 5.95
CA ALA A 116 -17.49 -12.76 4.77
C ALA A 116 -18.22 -12.44 3.46
N ILE A 117 -19.48 -12.86 3.31
CA ILE A 117 -20.29 -12.61 2.11
C ILE A 117 -20.55 -11.11 1.93
N LEU A 118 -20.92 -10.40 3.01
CA LEU A 118 -21.16 -8.95 2.94
C LEU A 118 -19.88 -8.18 2.60
N ALA A 119 -18.75 -8.53 3.20
CA ALA A 119 -17.48 -7.85 2.95
C ALA A 119 -16.98 -8.08 1.51
N LEU A 120 -17.07 -9.32 1.00
CA LEU A 120 -16.72 -9.65 -0.38
C LEU A 120 -17.66 -8.96 -1.38
N SER A 121 -18.97 -8.91 -1.11
CA SER A 121 -19.91 -8.21 -1.99
C SER A 121 -19.59 -6.71 -2.07
N MET A 122 -19.27 -6.07 -0.95
CA MET A 122 -18.79 -4.69 -0.93
C MET A 122 -17.50 -4.49 -1.73
N ALA A 123 -16.51 -5.37 -1.58
CA ALA A 123 -15.26 -5.29 -2.35
C ALA A 123 -15.50 -5.46 -3.86
N ILE A 124 -16.41 -6.36 -4.24
CA ILE A 124 -16.81 -6.57 -5.64
C ILE A 124 -17.54 -5.34 -6.20
N LEU A 125 -18.45 -4.72 -5.45
CA LEU A 125 -19.13 -3.48 -5.88
C LEU A 125 -18.14 -2.33 -6.10
N ILE A 126 -17.16 -2.18 -5.20
CA ILE A 126 -16.08 -1.20 -5.36
C ILE A 126 -15.27 -1.50 -6.63
N ALA A 127 -14.94 -2.75 -6.88
CA ALA A 127 -14.22 -3.18 -8.07
C ALA A 127 -15.01 -2.93 -9.37
N GLN A 128 -16.29 -3.31 -9.40
CA GLN A 128 -17.20 -3.08 -10.54
C GLN A 128 -17.34 -1.60 -10.86
N SER A 129 -17.51 -0.75 -9.84
CA SER A 129 -17.55 0.71 -10.02
C SER A 129 -16.35 1.27 -10.78
N ARG A 130 -15.15 0.68 -10.62
CA ARG A 130 -13.93 1.14 -11.33
C ARG A 130 -13.88 0.69 -12.78
N VAL A 131 -14.43 -0.48 -13.09
CA VAL A 131 -14.53 -1.01 -14.47
C VAL A 131 -15.64 -0.30 -15.24
N GLU A 132 -16.82 -0.14 -14.64
CA GLU A 132 -17.97 0.54 -15.25
C GLU A 132 -17.71 2.03 -15.47
N GLY A 133 -17.02 2.68 -14.53
CA GLY A 133 -16.56 4.05 -14.69
C GLY A 133 -15.48 4.23 -15.77
N ARG A 134 -15.03 3.15 -16.42
CA ARG A 134 -13.95 3.12 -17.43
C ARG A 134 -12.66 3.77 -16.93
N ILE A 135 -12.44 3.76 -15.61
CA ILE A 135 -11.24 4.32 -14.97
C ILE A 135 -10.11 3.30 -14.99
N HIS A 136 -10.45 2.02 -14.77
CA HIS A 136 -9.52 0.90 -14.76
C HIS A 136 -10.03 -0.24 -15.63
N THR A 137 -9.11 -1.03 -16.17
CA THR A 137 -9.46 -2.27 -16.88
C THR A 137 -9.73 -3.41 -15.90
N LEU A 138 -10.44 -4.45 -16.34
CA LEU A 138 -10.68 -5.65 -15.52
C LEU A 138 -9.37 -6.27 -15.00
N GLN A 139 -8.32 -6.25 -15.82
CA GLN A 139 -7.01 -6.78 -15.43
C GLN A 139 -6.38 -5.98 -14.28
N GLU A 140 -6.41 -4.65 -14.35
CA GLU A 140 -5.85 -3.77 -13.30
C GLU A 140 -6.60 -3.91 -11.97
N VAL A 141 -7.91 -4.13 -12.04
CA VAL A 141 -8.77 -4.39 -10.88
C VAL A 141 -8.46 -5.75 -10.25
N LEU A 142 -8.37 -6.80 -11.06
CA LEU A 142 -8.02 -8.14 -10.60
C LEU A 142 -6.61 -8.19 -9.99
N LEU A 143 -5.64 -7.48 -10.58
CA LEU A 143 -4.27 -7.42 -10.07
C LEU A 143 -4.23 -6.73 -8.69
N GLY A 144 -5.00 -5.64 -8.51
CA GLY A 144 -5.16 -5.00 -7.22
C GLY A 144 -5.80 -5.89 -6.16
N ALA A 145 -6.87 -6.60 -6.53
CA ALA A 145 -7.53 -7.56 -5.65
C ALA A 145 -6.58 -8.70 -5.23
N LEU A 146 -5.84 -9.26 -6.19
CA LEU A 146 -4.88 -10.34 -5.93
C LEU A 146 -3.79 -9.91 -4.96
N VAL A 147 -3.18 -8.74 -5.18
CA VAL A 147 -2.15 -8.20 -4.28
C VAL A 147 -2.69 -8.02 -2.86
N ALA A 148 -3.90 -7.50 -2.72
CA ALA A 148 -4.53 -7.30 -1.42
C ALA A 148 -4.83 -8.61 -0.69
N VAL A 149 -5.34 -9.62 -1.41
CA VAL A 149 -5.62 -10.95 -0.85
C VAL A 149 -4.34 -11.64 -0.40
N LEU A 150 -3.28 -11.59 -1.21
CA LEU A 150 -1.98 -12.17 -0.87
C LEU A 150 -1.36 -11.47 0.34
N LEU A 151 -1.41 -10.14 0.40
CA LEU A 151 -0.87 -9.38 1.52
C LEU A 151 -1.63 -9.69 2.82
N ALA A 152 -2.97 -9.63 2.79
CA ALA A 152 -3.79 -9.95 3.97
C ALA A 152 -3.55 -11.40 4.40
N GLY A 153 -3.57 -12.35 3.47
CA GLY A 153 -3.27 -13.75 3.73
C GLY A 153 -1.90 -13.95 4.37
N ALA A 154 -0.86 -13.27 3.87
CA ALA A 154 0.48 -13.33 4.46
C ALA A 154 0.51 -12.77 5.89
N ILE A 155 -0.12 -11.63 6.15
CA ILE A 155 -0.17 -11.03 7.50
C ILE A 155 -0.84 -11.97 8.50
N TYR A 156 -1.97 -12.56 8.14
CA TYR A 156 -2.72 -13.45 9.03
C TYR A 156 -2.20 -14.89 9.08
N TRP A 157 -1.37 -15.30 8.11
CA TRP A 157 -0.70 -16.60 8.13
C TRP A 157 0.62 -16.57 8.90
N LEU A 158 1.32 -15.43 8.89
CA LEU A 158 2.60 -15.24 9.60
C LEU A 158 2.44 -14.94 11.09
N ALA A 159 1.21 -14.79 11.59
CA ALA A 159 0.89 -14.41 12.96
C ALA A 159 0.08 -15.50 13.66
#